data_AF-A0A561TU54-F1
#
_entry.id   AF-A0A561TU54-F1
#
_cell.length_a   1.000
_cell.length_b   1.000
_cell.length_c   1.000
_cell.angle_alpha   90.00
_cell.angle_beta   90.00
_cell.angle_gamma   90.00
#
_symmetry.space_group_name_H-M   'P 1'
#
loop_
_entity.id
_entity.type
_entity.pdbx_description
1 polymer ?
#
loop_
_entity_poly.entity_id
_entity_poly.type
_entity_poly.pdbx_seq_one_letter_code
_entity_poly.pdbx_strand_id
1 'polypeptide(L)'
;MAQRGSYLTTAQGARLYDTDHSLKADPRGPVLLQDHHLREKITHFGHERIPERVVHARGAAAHGVFRGYGSAANISKAAFLAQAVETPVFVRFSTVLGSRGSADTVRDTRGFATKFYTEEGVFDLVGNNIPVFSIQDAIKFPDIIHAGKPHPATREHYGRCTRTPRN
;
A
#
# COMPACT_ATOMS: atom_id res chain seq x y z
N MET A 1 3.20 -2.55 -14.98
CA MET A 1 4.30 -3.32 -15.60
C MET A 1 5.03 -2.38 -16.55
N ALA A 2 6.36 -2.32 -16.50
CA ALA A 2 7.12 -1.53 -17.46
C ALA A 2 7.17 -2.27 -18.81
N GLN A 3 6.95 -1.55 -19.91
CA GLN A 3 7.05 -2.09 -21.27
C GLN A 3 8.50 -2.56 -21.54
N ARG A 4 8.66 -3.85 -21.88
CA ARG A 4 9.97 -4.48 -22.14
C ARG A 4 10.25 -4.71 -23.64
N GLY A 5 9.31 -4.37 -24.52
CA GLY A 5 9.48 -4.48 -25.96
C GLY A 5 10.33 -3.34 -26.54
N SER A 6 10.84 -3.54 -27.76
CA SER A 6 11.62 -2.53 -28.49
C SER A 6 10.79 -1.31 -28.95
N TYR A 7 9.47 -1.44 -28.95
CA TYR A 7 8.54 -0.39 -29.38
C TYR A 7 7.54 -0.10 -28.28
N LEU A 8 7.10 1.15 -28.20
CA LEU A 8 5.97 1.56 -27.37
C LEU A 8 4.66 1.08 -28.01
N THR A 9 3.72 0.62 -27.20
CA THR A 9 2.45 0.05 -27.68
C THR A 9 1.27 0.47 -26.81
N THR A 10 0.06 0.32 -27.35
CA THR A 10 -1.17 0.30 -26.54
C THR A 10 -1.23 -0.96 -25.67
N ALA A 11 -2.20 -1.01 -24.77
CA ALA A 11 -2.47 -2.18 -23.91
C ALA A 11 -2.87 -3.44 -24.71
N GLN A 12 -3.39 -3.29 -25.94
CA GLN A 12 -3.69 -4.41 -26.85
C GLN A 12 -2.51 -4.76 -27.78
N GLY A 13 -1.34 -4.13 -27.59
CA GLY A 13 -0.12 -4.43 -28.34
C GLY A 13 0.04 -3.70 -29.66
N ALA A 14 -0.82 -2.73 -30.00
CA ALA A 14 -0.68 -1.94 -31.22
C ALA A 14 0.51 -0.97 -31.08
N ARG A 15 1.44 -0.98 -32.05
CA ARG A 15 2.61 -0.11 -32.03
C ARG A 15 2.21 1.36 -32.14
N LEU A 16 2.81 2.18 -31.27
CA LEU A 16 2.67 3.63 -31.25
C LEU A 16 3.86 4.29 -31.95
N TYR A 17 3.57 5.28 -32.78
CA TYR A 17 4.57 6.05 -33.55
C TYR A 17 4.70 7.50 -33.08
N ASP A 18 3.65 8.06 -32.48
CA ASP A 18 3.61 9.39 -31.88
C ASP A 18 2.83 9.30 -30.56
N THR A 19 3.35 9.93 -29.51
CA THR A 19 2.70 10.01 -28.19
C THR A 19 2.66 11.42 -27.60
N ASP A 20 3.17 12.40 -28.35
CA ASP A 20 3.24 13.79 -27.93
C ASP A 20 2.02 14.58 -28.45
N HIS A 21 1.33 14.04 -29.46
CA HIS A 21 0.18 14.68 -30.07
C HIS A 21 -1.08 13.81 -30.03
N SER A 22 -2.23 14.47 -29.82
CA SER A 22 -3.54 13.87 -30.08
C SER A 22 -3.88 13.94 -31.56
N LEU A 23 -4.66 12.97 -32.04
CA LEU A 23 -5.25 13.00 -33.37
C LEU A 23 -6.30 14.11 -33.45
N LYS A 24 -6.11 15.04 -34.38
CA LYS A 24 -6.97 16.21 -34.62
C LYS A 24 -7.49 16.25 -36.05
N ALA A 25 -8.59 16.97 -36.28
CA ALA A 25 -9.14 17.18 -37.63
C ALA A 25 -8.18 17.95 -38.57
N ASP A 26 -7.37 18.85 -37.98
CA ASP A 26 -6.27 19.59 -38.62
C ASP A 26 -5.21 19.95 -37.55
N PRO A 27 -4.02 20.47 -37.89
CA PRO A 27 -2.97 20.77 -36.89
C PRO A 27 -3.38 21.69 -35.73
N ARG A 28 -4.40 22.54 -35.89
CA ARG A 28 -4.99 23.41 -34.86
C ARG A 28 -6.48 23.11 -34.60
N GLY A 29 -6.99 22.01 -35.16
CA GLY A 29 -8.38 21.61 -35.08
C GLY A 29 -8.73 20.83 -33.81
N PRO A 30 -10.01 20.45 -33.64
CA PRO A 30 -10.47 19.68 -32.50
C PRO A 30 -9.89 18.26 -32.49
N VAL A 31 -9.77 17.71 -31.28
CA VAL A 31 -9.39 16.30 -31.04
C VAL A 31 -10.51 15.36 -31.47
N LEU A 32 -10.16 14.27 -32.15
CA LEU A 32 -11.12 13.29 -32.66
C LEU A 32 -11.36 12.16 -31.65
N LEU A 33 -12.63 11.78 -31.44
CA LEU A 33 -13.01 10.69 -30.53
C LEU A 33 -12.51 9.30 -30.98
N GLN A 34 -12.13 9.16 -32.25
CA GLN A 34 -11.52 7.95 -32.81
C GLN A 34 -10.06 7.75 -32.39
N ASP A 35 -9.46 8.73 -31.69
CA ASP A 35 -8.13 8.59 -31.08
C ASP A 35 -8.18 7.58 -29.92
N HIS A 36 -8.01 6.31 -30.28
CA HIS A 36 -8.01 5.21 -29.32
C HIS A 36 -6.80 5.27 -28.37
N HIS A 37 -5.64 5.73 -28.84
CA HIS A 37 -4.44 5.86 -28.02
C HIS A 37 -4.65 6.89 -26.90
N LEU A 38 -5.13 8.09 -27.25
CA LEU A 38 -5.44 9.13 -26.28
C LEU A 38 -6.45 8.63 -25.24
N ARG A 39 -7.56 8.05 -25.70
CA ARG A 39 -8.63 7.58 -24.82
C ARG A 39 -8.16 6.51 -23.86
N GLU A 40 -7.40 5.53 -24.34
CA GLU A 40 -6.82 4.49 -23.50
C GLU A 40 -5.90 5.07 -22.43
N LYS A 41 -4.94 5.91 -22.83
CA LYS A 41 -3.97 6.53 -21.93
C LYS A 41 -4.64 7.37 -20.84
N ILE A 42 -5.61 8.20 -21.23
CA ILE A 42 -6.38 9.04 -20.28
C ILE A 42 -7.29 8.20 -19.40
N THR A 43 -7.91 7.15 -19.94
CA THR A 43 -8.76 6.24 -19.17
C THR A 43 -7.94 5.52 -18.11
N HIS A 44 -6.77 4.97 -18.46
CA HIS A 44 -5.89 4.32 -17.50
C HIS A 44 -5.45 5.32 -16.42
N PHE A 45 -5.00 6.52 -16.81
CA PHE A 45 -4.61 7.59 -15.87
C PHE A 45 -5.75 7.97 -14.91
N GLY A 46 -6.95 8.19 -15.46
CA GLY A 46 -8.15 8.55 -14.69
C GLY A 46 -8.55 7.49 -13.64
N HIS A 47 -8.09 6.25 -13.79
CA HIS A 47 -8.40 5.13 -12.90
C HIS A 47 -7.18 4.60 -12.11
N GLU A 48 -6.05 5.33 -12.07
CA GLU A 48 -4.86 4.88 -11.34
C GLU A 48 -5.05 4.79 -9.82
N ARG A 49 -5.97 5.58 -9.26
CA ARG A 49 -6.13 5.71 -7.82
C ARG A 49 -7.13 4.68 -7.30
N ILE A 50 -6.61 3.63 -6.67
CA ILE A 50 -7.39 2.74 -5.82
C ILE A 50 -7.49 3.31 -4.38
N PRO A 51 -8.56 2.99 -3.62
CA PRO A 51 -8.70 3.40 -2.23
C PRO A 51 -7.49 3.02 -1.40
N GLU A 52 -7.04 3.92 -0.53
CA GLU A 52 -6.03 3.60 0.46
C GLU A 52 -6.60 2.71 1.58
N ARG A 53 -5.73 2.09 2.38
CA ARG A 53 -6.16 1.34 3.55
C ARG A 53 -6.81 2.29 4.55
N VAL A 54 -7.88 1.84 5.22
CA VAL A 54 -8.59 2.63 6.24
C VAL A 54 -7.65 3.05 7.38
N VAL A 55 -6.76 2.15 7.80
CA VAL A 55 -5.65 2.42 8.73
C VAL A 55 -4.37 1.88 8.10
N HIS A 56 -3.21 2.31 8.58
CA HIS A 56 -1.93 1.88 8.03
C HIS A 56 -1.73 2.20 6.54
N ALA A 57 -2.28 3.34 6.09
CA ALA A 57 -2.21 3.76 4.69
C ALA A 57 -0.77 4.09 4.26
N ARG A 58 -0.01 4.83 5.08
CA ARG A 58 1.41 5.11 4.86
C ARG A 58 2.26 3.92 5.30
N GLY A 59 3.07 3.39 4.39
CA GLY A 59 3.96 2.28 4.69
C GLY A 59 4.91 1.94 3.55
N ALA A 60 5.96 1.20 3.89
CA ALA A 60 6.98 0.71 2.97
C ALA A 60 7.10 -0.81 3.14
N ALA A 61 7.60 -1.51 2.12
CA ALA A 61 7.67 -2.96 2.14
C ALA A 61 8.93 -3.49 1.46
N ALA A 62 9.34 -4.68 1.86
CA ALA A 62 10.50 -5.37 1.33
C ALA A 62 10.26 -6.89 1.25
N HIS A 63 10.89 -7.52 0.26
CA HIS A 63 10.99 -8.98 0.19
C HIS A 63 12.15 -9.47 1.06
N GLY A 64 12.04 -10.70 1.56
CA GLY A 64 13.10 -11.37 2.31
C GLY A 64 12.86 -12.86 2.44
N VAL A 65 13.64 -13.50 3.31
CA VAL A 65 13.51 -14.93 3.64
C VAL A 65 13.52 -15.09 5.15
N PHE A 66 12.57 -15.87 5.67
CA PHE A 66 12.57 -16.36 7.04
C PHE A 66 13.19 -17.76 7.06
N ARG A 67 14.03 -18.04 8.08
CA ARG A 67 14.58 -19.37 8.31
C ARG A 67 14.35 -19.79 9.76
N GLY A 68 13.59 -20.88 9.95
CA GLY A 68 13.32 -21.43 11.27
C GLY A 68 14.54 -22.11 11.88
N TYR A 69 14.68 -22.01 13.21
CA TYR A 69 15.68 -22.77 13.97
C TYR A 69 15.20 -24.18 14.35
N GLY A 70 13.94 -24.53 14.12
CA GLY A 70 13.36 -25.83 14.49
C GLY A 70 12.93 -25.95 15.96
N SER A 71 13.12 -24.90 16.77
CA SER A 71 12.81 -24.91 18.21
C SER A 71 11.34 -25.07 18.56
N ALA A 72 10.43 -24.88 17.60
CA ALA A 72 8.98 -24.99 17.81
C ALA A 72 8.42 -26.38 17.44
N ALA A 73 9.24 -27.34 17.01
CA ALA A 73 8.79 -28.64 16.49
C ALA A 73 7.99 -29.48 17.50
N ASN A 74 8.21 -29.28 18.80
CA ASN A 74 7.48 -29.97 19.87
C ASN A 74 6.13 -29.33 20.23
N ILE A 75 5.86 -28.09 19.78
CA ILE A 75 4.66 -27.33 20.14
C ILE A 75 3.82 -26.90 18.93
N SER A 76 4.36 -26.99 17.71
CA SER A 76 3.68 -26.60 16.48
C SER A 76 4.00 -27.58 15.34
N LYS A 77 2.99 -27.85 14.52
CA LYS A 77 3.11 -28.67 13.30
C LYS A 77 3.39 -27.83 12.04
N ALA A 78 3.45 -26.51 12.15
CA ALA A 78 3.60 -25.63 11.00
C ALA A 78 4.98 -25.81 10.33
N ALA A 79 4.98 -26.24 9.07
CA ALA A 79 6.21 -26.61 8.36
C ALA A 79 7.26 -25.50 8.30
N PHE A 80 6.84 -24.24 8.14
CA PHE A 80 7.74 -23.09 8.02
C PHE A 80 8.60 -22.82 9.27
N LEU A 81 8.22 -23.39 10.43
CA LEU A 81 8.98 -23.27 11.69
C LEU A 81 10.06 -24.34 11.86
N ALA A 82 10.10 -25.35 10.98
CA ALA A 82 11.09 -26.41 11.03
C ALA A 82 12.51 -25.88 10.76
N GLN A 83 13.52 -26.67 11.15
CA GLN A 83 14.92 -26.27 11.05
C GLN A 83 15.33 -26.08 9.60
N ALA A 84 16.00 -24.96 9.31
CA ALA A 84 16.59 -24.64 8.01
C ALA A 84 15.60 -24.53 6.84
N VAL A 85 14.28 -24.58 7.09
CA VAL A 85 13.27 -24.28 6.07
C VAL A 85 13.33 -22.80 5.71
N GLU A 86 13.62 -22.50 4.45
CA GLU A 86 13.59 -21.14 3.92
C GLU A 86 12.19 -20.80 3.43
N THR A 87 11.55 -19.85 4.08
CA THR A 87 10.22 -19.37 3.73
C THR A 87 10.33 -17.97 3.15
N PRO A 88 9.98 -17.73 1.88
CA PRO A 88 9.91 -16.39 1.33
C PRO A 88 8.94 -15.54 2.15
N VAL A 89 9.31 -14.28 2.39
CA VAL A 89 8.45 -13.34 3.10
C VAL A 89 8.32 -12.02 2.35
N PHE A 90 7.19 -11.36 2.58
CA PHE A 90 6.99 -9.96 2.24
C PHE A 90 6.57 -9.20 3.49
N VAL A 91 7.39 -8.24 3.90
CA VAL A 91 7.18 -7.46 5.12
C VAL A 91 6.71 -6.07 4.73
N ARG A 92 5.65 -5.58 5.38
CA ARG A 92 5.19 -4.19 5.26
C ARG A 92 5.19 -3.49 6.62
N PHE A 93 5.97 -2.42 6.69
CA PHE A 93 5.98 -1.48 7.81
C PHE A 93 5.03 -0.32 7.54
N SER A 94 4.44 0.26 8.58
CA SER A 94 3.48 1.36 8.42
C SER A 94 3.32 2.22 9.66
N THR A 95 2.87 3.46 9.51
CA THR A 95 2.19 4.23 10.59
C THR A 95 0.73 3.76 10.71
N VAL A 96 -0.12 4.36 11.54
CA VAL A 96 -1.53 3.94 11.71
C VAL A 96 -2.50 4.99 11.16
N LEU A 97 -2.42 6.22 11.67
CA LEU A 97 -3.50 7.21 11.54
C LEU A 97 -3.43 8.03 10.26
N GLY A 98 -2.21 8.27 9.76
CA GLY A 98 -1.98 9.12 8.60
C GLY A 98 -2.39 8.46 7.28
N SER A 99 -2.89 9.26 6.34
CA SER A 99 -3.11 8.86 4.94
C SER A 99 -1.81 8.51 4.22
N ARG A 100 -1.90 7.93 3.02
CA ARG A 100 -0.75 7.41 2.23
C ARG A 100 0.36 8.45 1.99
N GLY A 101 0.00 9.74 1.94
CA GLY A 101 0.94 10.86 1.74
C GLY A 101 1.54 11.47 3.02
N SER A 102 1.25 10.91 4.20
CA SER A 102 1.78 11.41 5.48
C SER A 102 3.28 11.13 5.68
N ALA A 103 3.90 11.83 6.63
CA ALA A 103 5.33 11.71 6.94
C ALA A 103 5.67 10.43 7.74
N ASP A 104 6.89 9.92 7.61
CA ASP A 104 7.32 8.65 8.21
C ASP A 104 7.69 8.75 9.70
N THR A 105 8.30 9.86 10.13
CA THR A 105 8.89 10.03 11.47
C THR A 105 7.92 10.64 12.50
N VAL A 106 6.61 10.49 12.27
CA VAL A 106 5.56 11.00 13.19
C VAL A 106 5.48 10.19 14.49
N ARG A 107 5.03 10.78 15.59
CA ARG A 107 4.69 10.01 16.79
C ARG A 107 3.40 9.23 16.54
N ASP A 108 3.51 7.91 16.36
CA ASP A 108 2.39 7.01 16.07
C ASP A 108 2.80 5.56 16.39
N THR A 109 1.85 4.65 16.55
CA THR A 109 2.14 3.20 16.54
C THR A 109 2.67 2.79 15.17
N ARG A 110 3.50 1.73 15.12
CA ARG A 110 4.02 1.19 13.86
C ARG A 110 3.49 -0.21 13.63
N GLY A 111 2.84 -0.41 12.48
CA GLY A 111 2.46 -1.74 12.01
C GLY A 111 3.67 -2.49 11.45
N PHE A 112 3.77 -3.77 11.79
CA PHE A 112 4.77 -4.71 11.28
C PHE A 112 4.01 -5.96 10.83
N ALA A 113 3.62 -5.98 9.55
CA ALA A 113 2.92 -7.10 8.94
C ALA A 113 3.90 -7.96 8.11
N THR A 114 4.01 -9.23 8.45
CA THR A 114 4.85 -10.20 7.71
C THR A 114 3.97 -11.26 7.07
N LYS A 115 4.02 -11.34 5.75
CA LYS A 115 3.41 -12.41 4.97
C LYS A 115 4.43 -13.51 4.73
N PHE A 116 4.10 -14.72 5.15
CA PHE A 116 4.89 -15.94 4.95
C PHE A 116 4.29 -16.75 3.82
N TYR A 117 5.06 -16.99 2.77
CA TYR A 117 4.67 -17.86 1.67
C TYR A 117 5.09 -19.30 1.97
N THR A 118 4.34 -19.97 2.85
CA THR A 118 4.65 -21.35 3.29
C THR A 118 4.12 -22.37 2.28
N GLU A 119 4.65 -23.59 2.34
CA GLU A 119 4.18 -24.71 1.50
C GLU A 119 2.75 -25.17 1.85
N GLU A 120 2.30 -24.90 3.07
CA GLU A 120 0.98 -25.29 3.59
C GLU A 120 -0.05 -24.16 3.52
N GLY A 121 0.29 -23.05 2.86
CA GLY A 121 -0.56 -21.89 2.70
C GLY A 121 0.10 -20.59 3.14
N VAL A 122 -0.55 -19.47 2.83
CA VAL A 122 -0.04 -18.16 3.24
C VAL A 122 -0.42 -17.90 4.69
N PHE A 123 0.58 -17.60 5.52
CA PHE A 123 0.39 -17.17 6.90
C PHE A 123 0.73 -15.68 7.04
N ASP A 124 -0.15 -14.90 7.65
CA ASP A 124 0.05 -13.46 7.87
C ASP A 124 0.19 -13.17 9.37
N LEU A 125 1.39 -12.79 9.80
CA LEU A 125 1.63 -12.25 11.14
C LEU A 125 1.47 -10.73 11.11
N VAL A 126 0.31 -10.24 11.51
CA VAL A 126 -0.05 -8.82 11.48
C VAL A 126 0.09 -8.21 12.87
N GLY A 127 1.24 -7.62 13.17
CA GLY A 127 1.57 -7.07 14.48
C GLY A 127 1.83 -5.56 14.50
N ASN A 128 2.15 -5.06 15.70
CA ASN A 128 2.61 -3.69 15.95
C ASN A 128 3.97 -3.70 16.66
N ASN A 129 4.62 -2.54 16.73
CA ASN A 129 5.88 -2.34 17.48
C ASN A 129 5.68 -2.18 19.00
N ILE A 130 4.47 -2.41 19.51
CA ILE A 130 4.12 -2.35 20.93
C ILE A 130 3.43 -3.67 21.34
N PRO A 131 3.61 -4.14 22.58
CA PRO A 131 3.12 -5.46 23.01
C PRO A 131 1.64 -5.47 23.43
N VAL A 132 0.96 -4.33 23.36
CA VAL A 132 -0.46 -4.18 23.76
C VAL A 132 -1.21 -3.35 22.74
N PHE A 133 -2.54 -3.40 22.78
CA PHE A 133 -3.40 -2.56 21.95
C PHE A 133 -4.28 -1.65 22.82
N SER A 134 -4.75 -0.54 22.26
CA SER A 134 -5.43 0.53 23.02
C SER A 134 -6.85 0.18 23.49
N ILE A 135 -7.45 -0.88 22.95
CA ILE A 135 -8.81 -1.33 23.24
C ILE A 135 -8.81 -2.82 23.54
N GLN A 136 -9.76 -3.25 24.36
CA GLN A 136 -9.95 -4.66 24.71
C GLN A 136 -10.94 -5.37 23.78
N ASP A 137 -11.94 -4.64 23.27
CA ASP A 137 -12.99 -5.17 22.39
C ASP A 137 -12.94 -4.50 21.02
N ALA A 138 -13.03 -5.31 19.95
CA ALA A 138 -13.00 -4.86 18.56
C ALA A 138 -14.16 -3.92 18.19
N ILE A 139 -15.30 -3.97 18.90
CA ILE A 139 -16.41 -3.06 18.64
C ILE A 139 -16.03 -1.58 18.86
N LYS A 140 -15.02 -1.32 19.70
CA LYS A 140 -14.49 0.03 19.96
C LYS A 140 -13.48 0.51 18.90
N PHE A 141 -13.12 -0.33 17.93
CA PHE A 141 -12.12 0.00 16.92
C PHE A 141 -12.50 1.21 16.06
N PRO A 142 -13.74 1.31 15.52
CA PRO A 142 -14.13 2.50 14.76
C PRO A 142 -14.05 3.78 15.61
N ASP A 143 -14.46 3.71 16.88
CA ASP A 143 -14.47 4.86 17.79
C ASP A 143 -13.05 5.40 18.03
N ILE A 144 -12.10 4.54 18.38
CA ILE A 144 -10.71 4.98 18.67
C ILE A 144 -10.01 5.45 17.40
N ILE A 145 -10.28 4.83 16.25
CA ILE A 145 -9.71 5.27 14.97
C ILE A 145 -10.30 6.62 14.55
N HIS A 146 -11.60 6.82 14.68
CA HIS A 146 -12.22 8.13 14.44
C HIS A 146 -11.69 9.20 15.39
N ALA A 147 -11.44 8.86 16.66
CA ALA A 147 -10.87 9.79 17.63
C ALA A 147 -9.41 10.19 17.32
N GLY A 148 -8.60 9.27 16.77
CA GLY A 148 -7.21 9.55 16.39
C GLY A 148 -7.04 10.20 15.01
N LYS A 149 -8.01 9.98 14.10
CA LYS A 149 -7.98 10.54 12.73
C LYS A 149 -8.32 12.03 12.68
N PRO A 150 -8.06 12.70 11.55
CA PRO A 150 -8.45 14.09 11.37
C PRO A 150 -9.95 14.29 11.62
N HIS A 151 -10.30 15.42 12.23
CA HIS A 151 -11.68 15.75 12.56
C HIS A 151 -12.55 15.78 11.29
N PRO A 152 -13.75 15.17 11.29
CA PRO A 152 -14.53 14.98 10.06
C PRO A 152 -14.94 16.29 9.38
N ALA A 153 -15.19 17.36 10.15
CA ALA A 153 -15.60 18.66 9.59
C ALA A 153 -14.45 19.46 8.97
N THR A 154 -13.25 19.40 9.55
CA THR A 154 -12.12 20.27 9.17
C THR A 154 -11.02 19.53 8.42
N ARG A 155 -10.99 18.19 8.50
CA ARG A 155 -9.89 17.33 8.04
C ARG A 155 -8.52 17.69 8.64
N GLU A 156 -8.53 18.36 9.78
CA GLU A 156 -7.34 18.70 10.54
C GLU A 156 -7.13 17.67 11.67
N HIS A 157 -5.87 17.31 11.92
CA HIS A 157 -5.54 16.53 13.10
C HIS A 157 -5.64 17.41 14.35
N TYR A 158 -6.58 17.10 15.23
CA TYR A 158 -6.60 17.67 16.57
C TYR A 158 -5.40 17.11 17.35
N GLY A 159 -4.53 17.99 17.87
CA GLY A 159 -3.44 17.57 18.74
C GLY A 159 -2.37 16.70 18.08
N ARG A 160 -1.65 17.25 17.08
CA ARG A 160 -0.23 16.85 16.97
C ARG A 160 0.33 16.94 18.39
N CYS A 161 0.99 15.89 18.86
CA CYS A 161 1.87 15.99 20.03
C CYS A 161 3.13 16.80 19.65
N THR A 162 2.91 17.99 19.08
CA THR A 162 3.86 19.06 18.88
C THR A 162 3.30 20.22 19.68
N ARG A 163 3.90 20.48 20.84
CA ARG A 163 3.83 21.79 21.48
C ARG A 163 4.35 22.81 20.46
N THR A 164 3.48 23.35 19.63
CA THR A 164 3.71 24.65 19.02
C THR A 164 2.97 25.63 19.92
N PRO A 165 3.68 26.50 20.66
CA PRO A 165 3.02 27.58 21.38
C PRO A 165 2.29 28.43 20.35
N ARG A 166 1.01 28.72 20.61
CA ARG A 166 0.36 29.85 19.95
C ARG A 166 1.01 31.08 20.56
N ASN A 167 1.77 31.83 19.76
CA ASN A 167 2.05 33.24 20.04
C ASN A 167 0.82 34.07 19.66
#